data_AF-A0A180FEY8-F1
#
_entry.id   AF-A0A180FEY8-F1
#
_cell.length_a   1.000
_cell.length_b   1.000
_cell.length_c   1.000
_cell.angle_alpha   90.00
_cell.angle_beta   90.00
_cell.angle_gamma   90.00
#
_symmetry.space_group_name_H-M   'P 1'
#
loop_
_entity.id
_entity.type
_entity.pdbx_description
1 polymer ?
#
loop_
_entity_poly.entity_id
_entity_poly.type
_entity_poly.pdbx_seq_one_letter_code
_entity_poly.pdbx_strand_id
1 'polypeptide(L)'
;MNIADTISGYNRKRKYVYFTGKVMPKPDDTLLDVGFNDVEYSPVDNFIEKNYPYPANITALGVGGNNHFRKRYPLVKAAIYDGNDFPFSSFTLAA
;
A
#
# COMPACT_ATOMS: atom_id res chain seq x y z
N MET A 1 -16.94 -9.51 -11.73
CA MET A 1 -15.97 -8.43 -12.06
C MET A 1 -16.60 -7.60 -13.14
N ASN A 2 -16.80 -6.30 -12.92
CA ASN A 2 -17.42 -5.42 -13.92
C ASN A 2 -16.35 -4.82 -14.84
N ILE A 3 -16.78 -4.16 -15.92
CA ILE A 3 -15.84 -3.57 -16.90
C ILE A 3 -14.93 -2.50 -16.27
N ALA A 4 -15.43 -1.75 -15.27
CA ALA A 4 -14.65 -0.74 -14.58
C ALA A 4 -13.53 -1.38 -13.73
N ASP A 5 -13.79 -2.49 -13.05
CA ASP A 5 -12.78 -3.28 -12.32
C ASP A 5 -11.73 -3.84 -13.29
N THR A 6 -12.16 -4.32 -14.47
CA THR A 6 -11.25 -4.85 -15.49
C THR A 6 -10.28 -3.77 -16.00
N ILE A 7 -10.81 -2.61 -16.39
CA ILE A 7 -10.00 -1.48 -16.88
C ILE A 7 -9.09 -0.97 -15.75
N SER A 8 -9.64 -0.83 -14.55
CA SER A 8 -8.89 -0.37 -13.37
C SER A 8 -7.77 -1.35 -12.99
N GLY A 9 -8.01 -2.65 -13.08
CA GLY A 9 -7.02 -3.70 -12.83
C GLY A 9 -5.88 -3.66 -13.85
N TYR A 10 -6.20 -3.48 -15.13
CA TYR A 10 -5.18 -3.32 -16.18
C TYR A 10 -4.29 -2.10 -15.92
N ASN A 11 -4.90 -0.96 -15.57
CA ASN A 11 -4.17 0.27 -15.26
C ASN A 11 -3.30 0.12 -14.00
N ARG A 12 -3.81 -0.47 -12.92
CA ARG A 12 -3.03 -0.72 -11.69
C ARG A 12 -1.88 -1.68 -11.95
N LYS A 13 -2.08 -2.75 -12.72
CA LYS A 13 -1.00 -3.66 -13.11
C LYS A 13 0.11 -2.93 -13.88
N ARG A 14 -0.23 -2.08 -14.85
CA ARG A 14 0.77 -1.30 -15.60
C ARG A 14 1.53 -0.31 -14.72
N LYS A 15 0.82 0.41 -13.84
CA LYS A 15 1.44 1.32 -12.86
C LYS A 15 2.37 0.56 -11.92
N TYR A 16 1.95 -0.61 -11.44
CA TYR A 16 2.76 -1.44 -10.56
C TYR A 16 4.04 -1.93 -11.25
N VAL A 17 3.94 -2.45 -12.48
CA VAL A 17 5.12 -2.87 -13.27
C VAL A 17 6.07 -1.69 -13.52
N TYR A 18 5.53 -0.51 -13.83
CA TYR A 18 6.34 0.68 -14.01
C TYR A 18 7.04 1.09 -12.70
N PHE A 19 6.29 1.14 -11.59
CA PHE A 19 6.81 1.47 -10.27
C PHE A 19 7.94 0.52 -9.86
N THR A 20 7.70 -0.80 -9.86
CA THR A 20 8.71 -1.79 -9.44
C THR A 20 9.90 -1.85 -10.39
N GLY A 21 9.69 -1.60 -11.69
CA GLY A 21 10.80 -1.49 -12.65
C GLY A 21 11.66 -0.23 -12.46
N LYS A 22 11.14 0.81 -11.82
CA LYS A 22 11.89 2.05 -11.53
C LYS A 22 12.57 2.02 -10.17
N VAL A 23 11.84 1.61 -9.13
CA VAL A 23 12.38 1.60 -7.76
C VAL A 23 13.22 0.36 -7.48
N MET A 24 12.99 -0.73 -8.22
CA MET A 24 13.70 -2.02 -8.08
C MET A 24 13.79 -2.49 -6.61
N PRO A 25 12.65 -2.86 -5.99
CA PRO A 25 12.58 -3.21 -4.58
C PRO A 25 13.61 -4.26 -4.17
N LYS A 26 14.31 -3.99 -3.07
CA LYS A 26 15.22 -4.94 -2.42
C LYS A 26 14.62 -5.46 -1.11
N PRO A 27 15.08 -6.62 -0.61
CA PRO A 27 14.57 -7.20 0.63
C PRO A 27 14.77 -6.33 1.88
N ASP A 28 15.71 -5.38 1.84
CA ASP A 28 16.01 -4.43 2.91
C ASP A 28 15.30 -3.07 2.74
N ASP A 29 14.71 -2.80 1.58
CA ASP A 29 13.91 -1.60 1.36
C ASP A 29 12.60 -1.65 2.17
N THR A 30 12.20 -0.50 2.69
CA THR A 30 10.89 -0.32 3.34
C THR A 30 9.97 0.51 2.46
N LEU A 31 8.67 0.21 2.50
CA LEU A 31 7.64 0.89 1.70
C LEU A 31 6.61 1.52 2.63
N LEU A 32 6.31 2.80 2.40
CA LEU A 32 5.16 3.48 2.99
C LEU A 32 4.07 3.60 1.93
N ASP A 33 2.94 2.91 2.13
CA ASP A 33 1.71 3.10 1.33
C ASP A 33 0.79 4.07 2.07
N VAL A 34 0.33 5.13 1.38
CA VAL A 34 -0.51 6.18 1.99
C VAL A 34 -1.89 6.15 1.34
N GLY A 35 -2.91 5.85 2.16
CA GLY A 35 -4.30 5.80 1.73
C GLY A 35 -4.83 4.40 1.43
N PHE A 36 -4.47 3.39 2.25
CA PHE A 36 -5.07 2.06 2.13
C PHE A 36 -6.57 2.08 2.46
N ASN A 37 -7.32 1.10 1.95
CA ASN A 37 -8.73 0.88 2.26
C ASN A 37 -8.88 -0.18 3.37
N ASP A 38 -9.51 0.16 4.51
CA ASP A 38 -9.78 -0.83 5.57
C ASP A 38 -10.71 -1.95 5.08
N VAL A 39 -11.83 -1.54 4.48
CA VAL A 39 -12.77 -2.42 3.79
C VAL A 39 -12.54 -2.30 2.29
N GLU A 40 -12.38 -3.43 1.61
CA GLU A 40 -12.26 -3.47 0.16
C GLU A 40 -13.61 -3.68 -0.49
N TYR A 41 -13.87 -2.96 -1.57
CA TYR A 41 -15.09 -3.05 -2.36
C TYR A 41 -14.81 -3.52 -3.79
N SER A 42 -13.54 -3.50 -4.19
CA SER A 42 -13.08 -3.96 -5.49
C SER A 42 -11.90 -4.93 -5.35
N PRO A 43 -11.80 -5.95 -6.22
CA PRO A 43 -10.65 -6.87 -6.25
C PRO A 43 -9.31 -6.15 -6.48
N VAL A 44 -9.33 -4.91 -6.95
CA VAL A 44 -8.13 -4.14 -7.27
C VAL A 44 -7.80 -3.05 -6.23
N ASP A 45 -8.51 -3.00 -5.11
CA ASP A 45 -8.12 -2.21 -3.93
C ASP A 45 -6.86 -2.78 -3.27
N ASN A 46 -6.15 -1.98 -2.46
CA ASN A 46 -4.93 -2.39 -1.74
C ASN A 46 -3.94 -3.15 -2.64
N PHE A 47 -3.70 -2.59 -3.83
CA PHE A 47 -3.01 -3.29 -4.92
C PHE A 47 -1.54 -3.53 -4.59
N ILE A 48 -0.91 -2.64 -3.83
CA ILE A 48 0.47 -2.80 -3.36
C ILE A 48 0.55 -4.00 -2.42
N GLU A 49 -0.32 -4.06 -1.42
CA GLU A 49 -0.34 -5.09 -0.37
C GLU A 49 -0.57 -6.49 -0.94
N LYS A 50 -1.32 -6.58 -2.05
CA LYS A 50 -1.59 -7.82 -2.77
C LYS A 50 -0.41 -8.32 -3.61
N ASN A 51 0.49 -7.43 -4.05
CA ASN A 51 1.46 -7.75 -5.11
C ASN A 51 2.93 -7.50 -4.74
N TYR A 52 3.22 -6.69 -3.72
CA TYR A 52 4.58 -6.34 -3.34
C TYR A 52 5.32 -7.55 -2.75
N PRO A 53 6.58 -7.81 -3.17
CA PRO A 53 7.28 -9.05 -2.80
C PRO A 53 7.64 -9.15 -1.32
N TYR A 54 7.68 -8.02 -0.60
CA TYR A 54 8.11 -7.96 0.80
C TYR A 54 6.99 -7.38 1.68
N PRO A 55 5.89 -8.13 1.94
CA PRO A 55 4.73 -7.59 2.66
C PRO A 55 5.06 -7.13 4.09
N ALA A 56 6.04 -7.76 4.75
CA ALA A 56 6.52 -7.39 6.08
C ALA A 56 7.24 -6.02 6.13
N ASN A 57 7.66 -5.52 4.97
CA ASN A 57 8.36 -4.24 4.82
C ASN A 57 7.40 -3.09 4.49
N ILE A 58 6.12 -3.38 4.33
CA ILE A 58 5.10 -2.37 4.05
C ILE A 58 4.59 -1.80 5.38
N THR A 59 4.54 -0.48 5.45
CA THR A 59 3.71 0.26 6.39
C THR A 59 2.60 0.94 5.61
N ALA A 60 1.35 0.55 5.87
CA ALA A 60 0.16 1.14 5.28
C ALA A 60 -0.42 2.21 6.24
N LEU A 61 -0.56 3.43 5.75
CA LEU A 61 -1.03 4.60 6.49
C LEU A 61 -2.45 4.96 6.04
N GLY A 62 -3.39 5.08 6.97
CA GLY A 62 -4.80 5.38 6.67
C GLY A 62 -5.40 6.40 7.64
N VAL A 63 -6.42 7.14 7.21
CA VAL A 63 -7.06 8.18 8.04
C VAL A 63 -8.09 7.64 9.05
N GLY A 64 -8.44 6.35 8.98
CA GLY A 64 -9.35 5.73 9.92
C GLY A 64 -9.64 4.27 9.61
N GLY A 65 -9.86 3.47 10.65
CA GLY A 65 -10.14 2.04 10.56
C GLY A 65 -8.94 1.22 10.07
N ASN A 66 -8.59 0.14 10.77
CA ASN A 66 -7.63 -0.86 10.25
C ASN A 66 -7.94 -2.29 10.70
N ASN A 67 -9.12 -2.52 11.27
CA ASN A 67 -9.45 -3.81 11.87
C ASN A 67 -9.64 -4.89 10.78
N HIS A 68 -10.24 -4.53 9.65
CA HIS A 68 -10.44 -5.45 8.53
C HIS A 68 -9.14 -5.62 7.75
N PHE A 69 -8.41 -4.53 7.54
CA PHE A 69 -7.12 -4.52 6.87
C PHE A 69 -6.10 -5.41 7.58
N ARG A 70 -5.91 -5.24 8.90
CA ARG A 70 -4.93 -6.04 9.68
C ARG A 70 -5.28 -7.51 9.71
N LYS A 71 -6.57 -7.86 9.63
CA LYS A 71 -7.01 -9.26 9.48
C LYS A 71 -6.68 -9.82 8.09
N ARG A 72 -6.83 -9.00 7.03
CA ARG A 72 -6.57 -9.41 5.64
C ARG A 72 -5.08 -9.46 5.31
N TYR A 73 -4.29 -8.53 5.85
CA TYR A 73 -2.86 -8.36 5.58
C TYR A 73 -2.05 -8.41 6.88
N PRO A 74 -1.96 -9.57 7.55
CA PRO A 74 -1.34 -9.68 8.87
C PRO A 74 0.17 -9.39 8.89
N LEU A 75 0.83 -9.46 7.73
CA LEU A 75 2.25 -9.13 7.59
C LEU A 75 2.49 -7.63 7.40
N VAL A 76 1.49 -6.88 6.93
CA VAL A 76 1.61 -5.45 6.66
C VAL A 76 1.40 -4.68 7.95
N LYS A 77 2.32 -3.76 8.27
CA LYS A 77 2.14 -2.84 9.41
C LYS A 77 1.07 -1.82 9.02
N ALA A 78 0.12 -1.53 9.91
CA ALA A 78 -0.91 -0.52 9.67
C ALA A 78 -0.83 0.59 10.72
N ALA A 79 -0.82 1.84 10.28
CA ALA A 79 -0.83 3.02 11.13
C ALA A 79 -2.01 3.93 10.76
N ILE A 80 -2.60 4.58 11.76
CA ILE A 80 -3.66 5.57 11.57
C ILE A 80 -3.12 6.95 11.91
N TYR A 81 -3.49 7.94 11.11
CA TYR A 81 -3.12 9.35 11.28
C TYR A 81 -4.33 10.25 11.03
N ASP A 82 -4.17 11.54 11.29
CA ASP A 82 -5.24 12.53 11.21
C ASP A 82 -5.43 13.16 9.81
N GLY A 83 -4.61 12.77 8.84
CA GLY A 83 -4.61 13.33 7.49
C GLY A 83 -3.66 14.52 7.29
N ASN A 84 -3.08 15.05 8.37
CA ASN A 84 -2.18 16.21 8.32
C ASN A 84 -0.75 15.82 8.70
N ASP A 85 -0.57 15.14 9.83
CA ASP A 85 0.72 14.86 10.41
C ASP A 85 1.03 13.36 10.36
N PHE A 86 2.11 13.01 9.67
CA PHE A 86 2.54 11.61 9.58
C PHE A 86 3.07 11.16 10.95
N PRO A 87 2.67 9.99 11.48
CA PRO A 87 3.01 9.53 12.83
C PRO A 87 4.40 8.89 12.89
N PHE A 88 5.35 9.42 12.11
CA PHE A 88 6.72 8.95 12.04
C PHE A 88 7.64 10.08 12.52
N SER A 89 8.66 9.75 13.31
CA SER A 89 9.69 10.72 13.65
C SER A 89 10.33 11.26 12.38
N SER A 90 10.65 12.55 12.33
CA SER A 90 11.32 13.16 11.18
C SER A 90 12.61 12.42 10.85
N PHE A 91 12.67 11.79 9.69
CA PHE A 91 13.92 11.32 9.11
C PHE A 91 14.29 12.29 8.00
N THR A 92 15.45 12.93 8.14
CA THR A 92 16.02 13.71 7.04
C THR A 92 16.43 12.69 5.97
N LEU A 93 15.84 12.77 4.77
CA LEU A 93 16.35 12.04 3.62
C LEU A 93 17.79 12.51 3.41
N ALA A 94 18.76 11.64 3.66
CA ALA A 94 20.13 11.91 3.26
C ALA A 94 20.11 12.05 1.73
N ALA A 95 20.50 13.24 1.26
CA ALA A 95 20.57 13.59 -0.15
C ALA A 95 21.61 12.77 -0.89
#